data_AF-A0A4S9EP67-F1
#
_entry.id   AF-A0A4S9EP67-F1
#
_cell.length_a   1.000
_cell.length_b   1.000
_cell.length_c   1.000
_cell.angle_alpha   90.00
_cell.angle_beta   90.00
_cell.angle_gamma   90.00
#
_symmetry.space_group_name_H-M   'P 1'
#
loop_
_entity.id
_entity.type
_entity.pdbx_description
1 polymer ?
#
loop_
_entity_poly.entity_id
_entity_poly.type
_entity_poly.pdbx_seq_one_letter_code
_entity_poly.pdbx_strand_id
1 'polypeptide(L)'
;MNYLNHYLGAGVQKPKTESLDTKPLRENRVLKAKLQEANKRIPRYLFRMWHPLSGGDPKLNSTKRIVPHAFRKDINLKRTVYDMTMTEFVENTTAHLKNEKNILSEFSSWSASPRFALSYATMYRSSSFIAIIDTEEVQKYDNNGIFHVPALQQVFGTAASMRGAIYGTYDWEYLVHGVIEGKHYQAVSFKTLCDHGLIKQLPELSDYVHAWGPYMHDLPPLVVPYTKKEMQELNKIAQLLPPDFRAAFTIALFCCKRRTSFGAGLKENELSEIVDALGGRSNVPLDWNGSRSVVCDGIYDPRYQDNQQMVIVMRALSAHCWGKGARNRVMNEGNADAVMDILTEKMRSATVDCDTSEESNLNNSNSSYDSGYGSQNYGGADRRRLHHLHDEQGTKPSRKSNTGEASTSDSSYGGKRTATTKQ
;
A
#
# COMPACT_ATOMS: atom_id res chain seq x y z
N MET A 1 59.51 54.25 17.17
CA MET A 1 58.12 54.10 17.64
C MET A 1 57.49 53.03 16.75
N ASN A 2 57.48 51.72 17.08
CA ASN A 2 56.78 51.04 18.20
C ASN A 2 55.38 51.64 18.37
N TYR A 3 54.24 50.97 18.18
CA TYR A 3 53.79 49.59 18.42
C TYR A 3 52.65 49.30 17.39
N LEU A 4 52.10 48.11 17.10
CA LEU A 4 51.78 46.94 17.92
C LEU A 4 51.36 45.80 16.97
N ASN A 5 52.22 44.77 16.83
CA ASN A 5 51.81 43.42 16.47
C ASN A 5 51.52 42.71 17.79
N HIS A 6 50.30 42.18 18.00
CA HIS A 6 50.00 41.01 18.84
C HIS A 6 48.48 40.88 18.96
N TYR A 7 47.91 39.85 18.35
CA TYR A 7 46.92 38.93 18.94
C TYR A 7 46.59 37.83 17.90
N LEU A 8 47.51 36.88 17.76
CA LEU A 8 47.16 35.49 17.46
C LEU A 8 46.85 34.83 18.79
N GLY A 9 45.72 34.14 18.93
CA GLY A 9 45.52 33.32 20.13
C GLY A 9 44.09 32.99 20.54
N ALA A 10 43.19 32.67 19.60
CA ALA A 10 42.07 31.79 19.91
C ALA A 10 41.74 31.02 18.63
N GLY A 11 42.40 29.87 18.47
CA GLY A 11 41.92 28.85 17.56
C GLY A 11 40.53 28.46 18.03
N VAL A 12 39.50 29.07 17.47
CA VAL A 12 38.17 28.48 17.45
C VAL A 12 38.34 27.24 16.59
N GLN A 13 38.67 26.12 17.24
CA GLN A 13 38.30 24.83 16.69
C GLN A 13 36.80 24.95 16.45
N LYS A 14 36.41 25.17 15.19
CA LYS A 14 35.08 24.78 14.75
C LYS A 14 34.88 23.39 15.34
N PRO A 15 33.83 23.14 16.13
CA PRO A 15 33.58 21.79 16.58
C PRO A 15 33.66 20.93 15.32
N LYS A 16 34.49 19.90 15.33
CA LYS A 16 34.38 18.82 14.36
C LYS A 16 32.97 18.28 14.60
N THR A 17 31.99 18.87 13.94
CA THR A 17 30.74 18.21 13.62
C THR A 17 31.20 17.03 12.79
N GLU A 18 31.47 15.90 13.45
CA GLU A 18 31.37 14.61 12.79
C GLU A 18 30.06 14.69 12.01
N SER A 19 30.20 14.69 10.68
CA SER A 19 29.05 14.77 9.81
C SER A 19 28.09 13.67 10.25
N LEU A 20 26.89 14.07 10.71
CA LEU A 20 25.82 13.16 11.10
C LEU A 20 25.47 12.19 9.96
N ASP A 21 25.93 12.48 8.74
CA ASP A 21 25.75 11.67 7.54
C ASP A 21 26.69 10.47 7.46
N THR A 22 27.71 10.37 8.32
CA THR A 22 28.70 9.28 8.31
C THR A 22 28.45 8.20 9.35
N LYS A 23 27.58 8.47 10.34
CA LYS A 23 27.20 7.50 11.37
C LYS A 23 26.05 6.62 10.89
N PRO A 24 26.00 5.33 11.29
CA PRO A 24 24.84 4.48 11.06
C PRO A 24 23.55 5.11 11.60
N LEU A 25 22.44 4.92 10.89
CA LEU A 25 21.12 5.46 11.23
C LEU A 25 20.67 5.02 12.63
N ARG A 26 21.08 3.84 13.11
CA ARG A 26 20.82 3.37 14.48
C ARG A 26 21.37 4.31 15.57
N GLU A 27 22.41 5.09 15.27
CA GLU A 27 23.05 6.05 16.18
C GLU A 27 22.41 7.45 16.08
N ASN A 28 21.74 7.76 14.98
CA ASN A 28 20.97 9.00 14.82
C ASN A 28 19.54 8.81 15.34
N ARG A 29 19.33 9.08 16.64
CA ARG A 29 18.03 8.87 17.33
C ARG A 29 16.85 9.52 16.60
N VAL A 30 17.04 10.73 16.07
CA VAL A 30 15.96 11.49 15.39
C VAL A 30 15.59 10.84 14.06
N LEU A 31 16.56 10.54 13.20
CA LEU A 31 16.28 9.89 11.91
C LEU A 31 15.76 8.46 12.10
N LYS A 32 16.32 7.72 13.06
CA LYS A 32 15.83 6.39 13.44
C LYS A 32 14.36 6.44 13.83
N ALA A 33 13.96 7.37 14.70
CA ALA A 33 12.57 7.50 15.13
C ALA A 33 11.64 7.85 13.96
N LYS A 34 12.05 8.75 13.06
CA LYS A 34 11.28 9.09 11.86
C LYS A 34 11.10 7.89 10.92
N LEU A 35 12.16 7.12 10.68
CA LEU A 35 12.10 5.88 9.90
C LEU A 35 11.21 4.84 10.57
N GLN A 36 11.33 4.64 11.88
CA GLN A 36 10.48 3.72 12.62
C GLN A 36 9.00 4.11 12.50
N GLU A 37 8.67 5.41 12.55
CA GLU A 37 7.29 5.86 12.35
C GLU A 37 6.81 5.64 10.91
N ALA A 38 7.65 5.93 9.91
CA ALA A 38 7.32 5.65 8.50
C ALA A 38 7.10 4.14 8.26
N ASN A 39 7.86 3.28 8.94
CA ASN A 39 7.75 1.82 8.87
C ASN A 39 6.48 1.26 9.56
N LYS A 40 5.75 2.05 10.37
CA LYS A 40 4.51 1.59 11.02
C LYS A 40 3.26 1.82 10.18
N ARG A 41 3.32 2.63 9.12
CA ARG A 41 2.17 3.03 8.30
C ARG A 41 2.16 2.28 6.97
N ILE A 42 2.14 0.96 7.06
CA ILE A 42 2.27 0.06 5.91
C ILE A 42 0.99 -0.79 5.79
N PRO A 43 0.36 -0.87 4.61
CA PRO A 43 -0.76 -1.76 4.32
C PRO A 43 -0.45 -3.22 4.66
N ARG A 44 -1.42 -3.97 5.21
CA ARG A 44 -1.21 -5.36 5.67
C ARG A 44 -0.61 -6.27 4.60
N TYR A 45 -1.03 -6.05 3.36
CA TYR A 45 -0.56 -6.80 2.20
C TYR A 45 -0.01 -5.86 1.15
N LEU A 46 1.12 -6.23 0.57
CA LEU A 46 1.66 -5.59 -0.62
C LEU A 46 1.78 -6.61 -1.74
N PHE A 47 1.61 -6.11 -2.96
CA PHE A 47 1.61 -6.86 -4.20
C PHE A 47 2.76 -6.41 -5.09
N ARG A 48 3.27 -7.33 -5.90
CA ARG A 48 4.34 -7.02 -6.84
C ARG A 48 4.17 -7.83 -8.11
N MET A 49 4.41 -7.19 -9.25
CA MET A 49 4.76 -7.90 -10.47
C MET A 49 6.27 -8.06 -10.56
N TRP A 50 6.72 -9.26 -10.90
CA TRP A 50 8.11 -9.48 -11.33
C TRP A 50 8.16 -10.42 -12.54
N HIS A 51 9.22 -10.28 -13.32
CA HIS A 51 9.56 -11.20 -14.41
C HIS A 51 11.04 -11.62 -14.23
N PRO A 52 11.54 -12.66 -14.94
CA PRO A 52 12.88 -13.19 -14.70
C PRO A 52 14.01 -12.14 -14.77
N LEU A 53 13.89 -11.09 -15.56
CA LEU A 53 14.94 -10.05 -15.64
C LEU A 53 14.74 -8.88 -14.67
N SER A 54 13.74 -8.94 -13.79
CA SER A 54 13.57 -7.93 -12.73
C SER A 54 14.79 -7.93 -11.80
N GLY A 55 15.52 -6.81 -11.75
CA GLY A 55 16.79 -6.71 -11.01
C GLY A 55 18.02 -7.20 -11.79
N GLY A 56 17.87 -7.56 -13.07
CA GLY A 56 18.99 -7.86 -13.98
C GLY A 56 19.56 -9.28 -13.90
N ASP A 57 19.02 -10.15 -13.04
CA ASP A 57 19.43 -11.57 -12.96
C ASP A 57 18.22 -12.49 -12.69
N PRO A 58 17.97 -13.52 -13.53
CA PRO A 58 16.91 -14.51 -13.36
C PRO A 58 16.96 -15.34 -12.08
N LYS A 59 18.07 -15.33 -11.34
CA LYS A 59 18.20 -16.05 -10.06
C LYS A 59 17.70 -15.25 -8.86
N LEU A 60 17.42 -13.94 -9.02
CA LEU A 60 17.05 -13.07 -7.91
C LEU A 60 15.61 -13.28 -7.42
N ASN A 61 14.70 -13.68 -8.31
CA ASN A 61 13.29 -13.81 -7.99
C ASN A 61 12.80 -15.21 -8.31
N SER A 62 12.00 -15.77 -7.41
CA SER A 62 11.35 -17.06 -7.58
C SER A 62 9.96 -17.00 -6.96
N THR A 63 9.16 -18.05 -7.14
CA THR A 63 7.83 -18.15 -6.51
C THR A 63 7.88 -18.23 -4.98
N LYS A 64 9.06 -18.34 -4.38
CA LYS A 64 9.27 -18.49 -2.93
C LYS A 64 10.25 -17.48 -2.31
N ARG A 65 10.90 -16.64 -3.11
CA ARG A 65 11.94 -15.72 -2.65
C ARG A 65 12.10 -14.51 -3.56
N ILE A 66 12.35 -13.35 -2.97
CA ILE A 66 12.81 -12.13 -3.63
C ILE A 66 14.16 -11.72 -3.05
N VAL A 67 15.14 -11.53 -3.91
CA VAL A 67 16.50 -11.10 -3.55
C VAL A 67 16.78 -9.75 -4.22
N PRO A 68 16.87 -8.64 -3.47
CA PRO A 68 17.38 -7.39 -4.03
C PRO A 68 18.81 -7.57 -4.57
N HIS A 69 19.16 -6.79 -5.59
CA HIS A 69 20.41 -6.97 -6.33
C HIS A 69 21.67 -6.94 -5.44
N ALA A 70 21.67 -6.15 -4.37
CA ALA A 70 22.76 -6.08 -3.40
C ALA A 70 23.05 -7.41 -2.68
N PHE A 71 22.04 -8.25 -2.49
CA PHE A 71 22.15 -9.50 -1.74
C PHE A 71 22.42 -10.72 -2.62
N ARG A 72 22.72 -10.53 -3.91
CA ARG A 72 22.91 -11.59 -4.91
C ARG A 72 23.92 -12.68 -4.50
N LYS A 73 24.93 -12.33 -3.71
CA LYS A 73 26.00 -13.26 -3.28
C LYS A 73 25.83 -13.73 -1.82
N ASP A 74 24.63 -13.57 -1.25
CA ASP A 74 24.34 -13.81 0.18
C ASP A 74 25.28 -13.05 1.15
N ILE A 75 25.93 -12.00 0.65
CA ILE A 75 26.76 -11.11 1.47
C ILE A 75 25.81 -10.21 2.26
N ASN A 76 25.99 -10.17 3.58
CA ASN A 76 25.27 -9.28 4.50
C ASN A 76 23.75 -9.50 4.61
N LEU A 77 23.24 -10.74 4.52
CA LEU A 77 21.81 -11.05 4.69
C LEU A 77 21.17 -10.52 6.00
N LYS A 78 21.98 -10.24 7.02
CA LYS A 78 21.51 -9.70 8.31
C LYS A 78 21.57 -8.17 8.42
N ARG A 79 22.07 -7.48 7.38
CA ARG A 79 22.10 -6.00 7.37
C ARG A 79 20.66 -5.51 7.39
N THR A 80 20.42 -4.45 8.15
CA THR A 80 19.15 -3.73 8.21
C THR A 80 19.33 -2.33 7.66
N VAL A 81 18.22 -1.64 7.36
CA VAL A 81 18.27 -0.21 7.01
C VAL A 81 18.92 0.67 8.09
N TYR A 82 18.91 0.25 9.36
CA TYR A 82 19.51 1.04 10.44
C TYR A 82 21.04 0.93 10.50
N ASP A 83 21.61 -0.02 9.76
CA ASP A 83 23.05 -0.19 9.59
C ASP A 83 23.60 0.65 8.42
N MET A 84 22.73 1.27 7.63
CA MET A 84 23.11 2.28 6.63
C MET A 84 23.36 3.62 7.31
N THR A 85 24.25 4.41 6.75
CA THR A 85 24.30 5.87 6.98
C THR A 85 23.12 6.57 6.29
N MET A 86 22.87 7.83 6.64
CA MET A 86 21.86 8.63 5.92
C MET A 86 22.19 8.73 4.43
N THR A 87 23.46 8.97 4.11
CA THR A 87 23.93 9.07 2.72
C THR A 87 23.69 7.77 1.95
N GLU A 88 24.10 6.63 2.50
CA GLU A 88 23.88 5.33 1.86
C GLU A 88 22.39 5.05 1.63
N PHE A 89 21.53 5.34 2.62
CA PHE A 89 20.09 5.13 2.48
C PHE A 89 19.53 5.96 1.32
N VAL A 90 19.80 7.27 1.31
CA VAL A 90 19.26 8.18 0.30
C VAL A 90 19.82 7.88 -1.09
N GLU A 91 21.10 7.52 -1.21
CA GLU A 91 21.69 7.08 -2.48
C GLU A 91 21.03 5.80 -2.99
N ASN A 92 20.88 4.80 -2.13
CA ASN A 92 20.33 3.49 -2.50
C ASN A 92 18.86 3.62 -2.96
N THR A 93 18.02 4.38 -2.25
CA THR A 93 16.63 4.62 -2.64
C THR A 93 16.51 5.52 -3.87
N THR A 94 17.28 6.61 -3.96
CA THR A 94 17.25 7.52 -5.13
C THR A 94 17.60 6.79 -6.41
N ALA A 95 18.67 6.01 -6.37
CA ALA A 95 19.20 5.37 -7.54
C ALA A 95 18.36 4.14 -7.95
N HIS A 96 17.72 3.47 -6.98
CA HIS A 96 16.66 2.49 -7.22
C HIS A 96 15.49 3.10 -8.02
N LEU A 97 14.94 4.22 -7.55
CA LEU A 97 13.76 4.86 -8.17
C LEU A 97 14.06 5.41 -9.56
N LYS A 98 15.29 5.87 -9.79
CA LYS A 98 15.78 6.30 -11.11
C LYS A 98 16.04 5.15 -12.08
N ASN A 99 15.91 3.89 -11.63
CA ASN A 99 16.22 2.70 -12.41
C ASN A 99 17.63 2.75 -13.02
N GLU A 100 18.60 3.23 -12.23
CA GLU A 100 19.99 3.34 -12.68
C GLU A 100 20.60 1.94 -12.88
N LYS A 101 21.15 1.70 -14.07
CA LYS A 101 21.52 0.37 -14.57
C LYS A 101 22.56 -0.40 -13.73
N ASN A 102 23.30 0.29 -12.87
CA ASN A 102 24.46 -0.27 -12.15
C ASN A 102 24.30 -0.30 -10.62
N ILE A 103 23.12 -0.02 -10.06
CA ILE A 103 22.96 -0.05 -8.61
C ILE A 103 22.69 -1.45 -8.07
N LEU A 104 23.50 -1.82 -7.09
CA LEU A 104 23.24 -2.89 -6.15
C LEU A 104 22.23 -2.39 -5.12
N SER A 105 20.95 -2.33 -5.51
CA SER A 105 19.93 -1.87 -4.57
C SER A 105 19.68 -2.92 -3.50
N GLU A 106 19.57 -2.46 -2.26
CA GLU A 106 19.15 -3.28 -1.13
C GLU A 106 17.62 -3.35 -0.98
N PHE A 107 16.88 -2.70 -1.89
CA PHE A 107 15.43 -2.62 -1.86
C PHE A 107 14.77 -3.35 -3.03
N SER A 108 13.53 -3.77 -2.80
CA SER A 108 12.60 -4.23 -3.83
C SER A 108 11.34 -3.37 -3.85
N SER A 109 10.80 -3.14 -5.06
CA SER A 109 9.56 -2.37 -5.27
C SER A 109 8.31 -3.20 -5.07
N TRP A 110 7.35 -2.65 -4.34
CA TRP A 110 6.05 -3.23 -4.06
C TRP A 110 4.95 -2.18 -4.20
N SER A 111 3.70 -2.62 -4.32
CA SER A 111 2.54 -1.73 -4.34
C SER A 111 1.45 -2.25 -3.42
N ALA A 112 0.71 -1.34 -2.77
CA ALA A 112 -0.50 -1.73 -2.05
C ALA A 112 -1.63 -2.13 -3.01
N SER A 113 -1.62 -1.62 -4.25
CA SER A 113 -2.66 -1.85 -5.24
C SER A 113 -2.49 -3.20 -5.94
N PRO A 114 -3.38 -4.20 -5.69
CA PRO A 114 -3.41 -5.43 -6.48
C PRO A 114 -3.70 -5.14 -7.96
N ARG A 115 -4.54 -4.14 -8.26
CA ARG A 115 -4.86 -3.75 -9.64
C ARG A 115 -3.64 -3.25 -10.39
N PHE A 116 -2.80 -2.43 -9.74
CA PHE A 116 -1.54 -1.96 -10.32
C PHE A 116 -0.63 -3.14 -10.68
N ALA A 117 -0.41 -4.07 -9.73
CA ALA A 117 0.44 -5.24 -9.97
C ALA A 117 -0.10 -6.14 -11.10
N LEU A 118 -1.41 -6.37 -11.14
CA LEU A 118 -2.07 -7.16 -12.19
C LEU A 118 -1.98 -6.47 -13.56
N SER A 119 -2.21 -5.15 -13.61
CA SER A 119 -2.07 -4.36 -14.84
C SER A 119 -0.64 -4.43 -15.35
N TYR A 120 0.35 -4.29 -14.46
CA TYR A 120 1.75 -4.37 -14.86
C TYR A 120 2.13 -5.76 -15.39
N ALA A 121 1.53 -6.82 -14.86
CA ALA A 121 1.79 -8.17 -15.35
C ALA A 121 1.33 -8.41 -16.79
N THR A 122 0.38 -7.60 -17.29
CA THR A 122 -0.05 -7.67 -18.69
C THR A 122 1.07 -7.29 -19.68
N MET A 123 2.10 -6.56 -19.25
CA MET A 123 3.25 -6.21 -20.10
C MET A 123 4.14 -7.41 -20.43
N TYR A 124 4.15 -8.41 -19.56
CA TYR A 124 5.02 -9.60 -19.67
C TYR A 124 4.22 -10.89 -19.51
N ARG A 125 3.01 -10.96 -20.09
CA ARG A 125 1.99 -12.01 -19.83
C ARG A 125 2.51 -13.44 -19.70
N SER A 126 3.47 -13.82 -20.54
CA SER A 126 4.02 -15.19 -20.60
C SER A 126 5.09 -15.50 -19.54
N SER A 127 5.63 -14.48 -18.88
CA SER A 127 6.78 -14.61 -17.97
C SER A 127 6.64 -13.82 -16.67
N SER A 128 5.56 -13.07 -16.48
CA SER A 128 5.29 -12.34 -15.24
C SER A 128 4.70 -13.24 -14.15
N PHE A 129 4.96 -12.83 -12.92
CA PHE A 129 4.45 -13.41 -11.70
C PHE A 129 3.82 -12.31 -10.85
N ILE A 130 2.74 -12.65 -10.17
CA ILE A 130 2.11 -11.82 -9.14
C ILE A 130 2.55 -12.35 -7.79
N ALA A 131 3.24 -11.52 -7.03
CA ALA A 131 3.66 -11.78 -5.67
C ALA A 131 2.78 -11.04 -4.67
N ILE A 132 2.63 -11.62 -3.48
CA ILE A 132 2.00 -11.04 -2.30
C ILE A 132 2.92 -11.27 -1.10
N ILE A 133 2.99 -10.27 -0.21
CA ILE A 133 3.62 -10.38 1.12
C ILE A 133 2.65 -9.98 2.21
N ASP A 134 2.83 -10.59 3.37
CA ASP A 134 2.26 -10.12 4.64
C ASP A 134 3.27 -9.18 5.30
N THR A 135 2.97 -7.89 5.36
CA THR A 135 3.96 -6.89 5.78
C THR A 135 4.26 -6.93 7.26
N GLU A 136 3.26 -7.24 8.09
CA GLU A 136 3.46 -7.28 9.55
C GLU A 136 4.33 -8.48 9.91
N GLU A 137 4.11 -9.62 9.23
CA GLU A 137 4.94 -10.80 9.44
C GLU A 137 6.36 -10.62 8.86
N VAL A 138 6.52 -10.04 7.66
CA VAL A 138 7.84 -9.73 7.09
C VAL A 138 8.63 -8.79 8.01
N GLN A 139 7.99 -7.76 8.56
CA GLN A 139 8.64 -6.86 9.52
C GLN A 139 9.03 -7.57 10.82
N LYS A 140 8.18 -8.49 11.31
CA LYS A 140 8.38 -9.19 12.58
C LYS A 140 9.44 -10.28 12.51
N TYR A 141 9.44 -11.12 11.47
CA TYR A 141 10.31 -12.30 11.38
C TYR A 141 11.55 -12.07 10.54
N ASP A 142 11.45 -11.29 9.46
CA ASP A 142 12.59 -11.03 8.58
C ASP A 142 13.35 -9.75 8.99
N ASN A 143 12.77 -8.95 9.90
CA ASN A 143 13.30 -7.65 10.34
C ASN A 143 13.57 -6.68 9.16
N ASN A 144 12.79 -6.84 8.09
CA ASN A 144 12.89 -6.04 6.89
C ASN A 144 12.17 -4.69 7.09
N GLY A 145 12.84 -3.59 6.77
CA GLY A 145 12.24 -2.26 6.74
C GLY A 145 11.37 -2.11 5.49
N ILE A 146 10.16 -1.58 5.65
CA ILE A 146 9.21 -1.31 4.57
C ILE A 146 8.81 0.17 4.62
N PHE A 147 8.96 0.87 3.51
CA PHE A 147 8.72 2.31 3.46
C PHE A 147 7.87 2.68 2.26
N HIS A 148 6.74 3.36 2.50
CA HIS A 148 6.03 4.07 1.44
C HIS A 148 6.92 5.20 0.91
N VAL A 149 7.15 5.27 -0.41
CA VAL A 149 8.11 6.22 -0.97
C VAL A 149 7.77 7.69 -0.63
N PRO A 150 6.51 8.16 -0.76
CA PRO A 150 6.12 9.48 -0.28
C PRO A 150 6.41 9.77 1.19
N ALA A 151 6.34 8.78 2.08
CA ALA A 151 6.69 8.98 3.50
C ALA A 151 8.18 9.32 3.66
N LEU A 152 9.06 8.79 2.80
CA LEU A 152 10.48 9.13 2.79
C LEU A 152 10.75 10.59 2.39
N GLN A 153 9.84 11.26 1.68
CA GLN A 153 9.92 12.70 1.41
C GLN A 153 9.94 13.52 2.70
N GLN A 154 9.18 13.10 3.71
CA GLN A 154 9.14 13.79 5.00
C GLN A 154 10.39 13.54 5.85
N VAL A 155 11.06 12.41 5.62
CA VAL A 155 12.27 12.01 6.35
C VAL A 155 13.53 12.62 5.71
N PHE A 156 13.66 12.52 4.39
CA PHE A 156 14.89 12.83 3.64
C PHE A 156 14.69 13.81 2.50
N GLY A 157 13.52 14.43 2.35
CA GLY A 157 13.14 15.19 1.15
C GLY A 157 14.21 16.17 0.66
N THR A 158 14.79 16.98 1.53
CA THR A 158 15.87 17.90 1.16
C THR A 158 17.11 17.16 0.64
N ALA A 159 17.57 16.13 1.35
CA ALA A 159 18.74 15.36 0.96
C ALA A 159 18.52 14.56 -0.34
N ALA A 160 17.32 14.02 -0.55
CA ALA A 160 16.93 13.29 -1.74
C ALA A 160 16.80 14.21 -2.97
N SER A 161 16.18 15.38 -2.80
CA SER A 161 16.07 16.39 -3.86
C SER A 161 17.44 16.87 -4.35
N MET A 162 18.39 17.08 -3.43
CA MET A 162 19.79 17.42 -3.79
C MET A 162 20.47 16.33 -4.64
N ARG A 163 19.98 15.10 -4.57
CA ARG A 163 20.45 13.94 -5.35
C ARG A 163 19.55 13.63 -6.56
N GLY A 164 18.59 14.51 -6.84
CA GLY A 164 17.69 14.44 -7.98
C GLY A 164 16.60 13.38 -7.89
N ALA A 165 16.30 12.86 -6.70
CA ALA A 165 15.09 12.06 -6.47
C ALA A 165 13.91 12.96 -6.12
N ILE A 166 12.72 12.60 -6.61
CA ILE A 166 11.46 13.21 -6.20
C ILE A 166 10.58 12.07 -5.69
N TYR A 167 10.65 11.77 -4.39
CA TYR A 167 9.87 10.67 -3.82
C TYR A 167 8.36 10.83 -4.03
N GLY A 168 7.88 12.06 -4.17
CA GLY A 168 6.47 12.35 -4.46
C GLY A 168 5.94 11.77 -5.78
N THR A 169 6.78 11.38 -6.74
CA THR A 169 6.33 10.83 -8.03
C THR A 169 6.04 9.33 -8.02
N TYR A 170 6.41 8.63 -6.95
CA TYR A 170 6.32 7.16 -6.84
C TYR A 170 5.28 6.76 -5.78
N ASP A 171 4.10 7.35 -5.83
CA ASP A 171 3.07 7.16 -4.81
C ASP A 171 2.46 5.75 -4.74
N TRP A 172 2.60 4.96 -5.80
CA TRP A 172 2.25 3.55 -5.86
C TRP A 172 3.25 2.66 -5.13
N GLU A 173 4.46 3.17 -4.85
CA GLU A 173 5.63 2.35 -4.53
C GLU A 173 5.93 2.29 -3.03
N TYR A 174 6.19 1.07 -2.57
CA TYR A 174 6.70 0.72 -1.26
C TYR A 174 8.04 0.01 -1.45
N LEU A 175 9.08 0.48 -0.77
CA LEU A 175 10.41 -0.12 -0.79
C LEU A 175 10.55 -1.08 0.38
N VAL A 176 10.76 -2.36 0.09
CA VAL A 176 11.07 -3.38 1.09
C VAL A 176 12.56 -3.67 1.02
N HIS A 177 13.26 -3.42 2.14
CA HIS A 177 14.68 -3.71 2.32
C HIS A 177 14.89 -5.20 2.57
N GLY A 178 15.98 -5.76 2.04
CA GLY A 178 16.42 -7.12 2.38
C GLY A 178 15.79 -8.23 1.54
N VAL A 179 16.22 -9.46 1.82
CA VAL A 179 15.68 -10.67 1.19
C VAL A 179 14.33 -10.99 1.82
N ILE A 180 13.36 -11.36 0.99
CA ILE A 180 12.03 -11.79 1.44
C ILE A 180 11.86 -13.25 1.05
N GLU A 181 11.60 -14.12 2.02
CA GLU A 181 11.41 -15.56 1.81
C GLU A 181 10.52 -16.19 2.88
N GLY A 182 10.31 -17.50 2.78
CA GLY A 182 9.52 -18.24 3.76
C GLY A 182 8.01 -18.13 3.55
N LYS A 183 7.24 -18.34 4.62
CA LYS A 183 5.77 -18.45 4.55
C LYS A 183 5.04 -17.11 4.37
N HIS A 184 5.75 -16.00 4.54
CA HIS A 184 5.21 -14.63 4.48
C HIS A 184 5.32 -14.01 3.08
N TYR A 185 5.75 -14.80 2.09
CA TYR A 185 5.83 -14.44 0.69
C TYR A 185 5.33 -15.58 -0.18
N GLN A 186 4.61 -15.23 -1.24
CA GLN A 186 4.32 -16.16 -2.31
C GLN A 186 4.18 -15.43 -3.64
N ALA A 187 4.56 -16.09 -4.74
CA ALA A 187 4.15 -15.65 -6.06
C ALA A 187 3.56 -16.77 -6.91
N VAL A 188 2.70 -16.39 -7.85
CA VAL A 188 2.05 -17.27 -8.83
C VAL A 188 2.24 -16.66 -10.21
N SER A 189 2.49 -17.49 -11.22
CA SER A 189 2.63 -16.98 -12.58
C SER A 189 1.32 -16.35 -13.06
N PHE A 190 1.40 -15.22 -13.75
CA PHE A 190 0.22 -14.55 -14.29
C PHE A 190 -0.54 -15.45 -15.26
N LYS A 191 0.19 -16.26 -16.04
CA LYS A 191 -0.39 -17.29 -16.90
C LYS A 191 -1.24 -18.29 -16.10
N THR A 192 -0.73 -18.82 -15.00
CA THR A 192 -1.47 -19.77 -14.17
C THR A 192 -2.74 -19.14 -13.60
N LEU A 193 -2.69 -17.88 -13.16
CA LEU A 193 -3.89 -17.14 -12.73
C LEU A 193 -4.92 -17.04 -13.88
N CYS A 194 -4.47 -16.73 -15.10
CA CYS A 194 -5.32 -16.68 -16.28
C CYS A 194 -5.97 -18.04 -16.58
N ASP A 195 -5.18 -19.12 -16.56
CA ASP A 195 -5.65 -20.50 -16.78
C ASP A 195 -6.72 -20.91 -15.74
N HIS A 196 -6.71 -20.31 -14.55
CA HIS A 196 -7.68 -20.55 -13.47
C HIS A 196 -8.89 -19.59 -13.49
N GLY A 197 -9.00 -18.74 -14.52
CA GLY A 197 -10.17 -17.90 -14.75
C GLY A 197 -9.99 -16.44 -14.35
N LEU A 198 -8.76 -15.95 -14.11
CA LEU A 198 -8.52 -14.53 -13.83
C LEU A 198 -9.13 -13.62 -14.90
N ILE A 199 -8.94 -13.92 -16.19
CA ILE A 199 -9.48 -13.11 -17.30
C ILE A 199 -11.01 -13.16 -17.36
N LYS A 200 -11.63 -14.29 -16.96
CA LYS A 200 -13.09 -14.35 -16.84
C LYS A 200 -13.60 -13.41 -15.75
N GLN A 201 -12.86 -13.28 -14.64
CA GLN A 201 -13.23 -12.40 -13.55
C GLN A 201 -12.90 -10.94 -13.84
N LEU A 202 -11.72 -10.66 -14.39
CA LEU A 202 -11.20 -9.33 -14.69
C LEU A 202 -10.92 -9.24 -16.20
N PRO A 203 -11.96 -9.13 -17.04
CA PRO A 203 -11.84 -9.15 -18.49
C PRO A 203 -10.99 -8.00 -19.04
N GLU A 204 -10.87 -6.88 -18.32
CA GLU A 204 -9.99 -5.78 -18.68
C GLU A 204 -8.51 -6.18 -18.75
N LEU A 205 -8.13 -7.29 -18.10
CA LEU A 205 -6.78 -7.83 -18.16
C LEU A 205 -6.55 -8.74 -19.38
N SER A 206 -7.51 -8.88 -20.31
CA SER A 206 -7.36 -9.70 -21.53
C SER A 206 -6.18 -9.24 -22.38
N ASP A 207 -6.03 -7.92 -22.47
CA ASP A 207 -5.04 -7.26 -23.32
C ASP A 207 -3.98 -6.56 -22.48
N TYR A 208 -3.14 -5.78 -23.16
CA TYR A 208 -2.17 -4.91 -22.51
C TYR A 208 -2.88 -3.76 -21.78
N VAL A 209 -2.54 -3.58 -20.50
CA VAL A 209 -3.06 -2.51 -19.64
C VAL A 209 -1.89 -1.69 -19.12
N HIS A 210 -1.90 -0.39 -19.37
CA HIS A 210 -0.94 0.53 -18.77
C HIS A 210 -1.14 0.58 -17.25
N ALA A 211 -0.14 0.13 -16.48
CA ALA A 211 -0.16 0.21 -15.02
C ALA A 211 0.02 1.66 -14.51
N TRP A 212 0.66 2.51 -15.31
CA TRP A 212 0.89 3.92 -15.01
C TRP A 212 0.04 4.81 -15.90
N GLY A 213 -0.26 6.01 -15.40
CA GLY A 213 -0.97 7.05 -16.13
C GLY A 213 -2.15 7.60 -15.35
N PRO A 214 -3.01 8.41 -16.00
CA PRO A 214 -4.06 9.15 -15.32
C PRO A 214 -5.09 8.26 -14.60
N TYR A 215 -5.22 7.00 -14.99
CA TYR A 215 -6.18 6.04 -14.44
C TYR A 215 -5.55 4.99 -13.52
N MET A 216 -4.29 5.14 -13.11
CA MET A 216 -3.61 4.15 -12.25
C MET A 216 -4.28 3.95 -10.89
N HIS A 217 -5.01 4.96 -10.44
CA HIS A 217 -5.74 5.00 -9.17
C HIS A 217 -7.17 4.46 -9.27
N ASP A 218 -7.71 4.37 -10.49
CA ASP A 218 -9.13 4.16 -10.73
C ASP A 218 -9.49 2.69 -10.92
N LEU A 219 -10.58 2.29 -10.27
CA LEU A 219 -11.30 1.07 -10.61
C LEU A 219 -12.08 1.27 -11.91
N PRO A 220 -12.36 0.18 -12.67
CA PRO A 220 -13.26 0.23 -13.82
C PRO A 220 -14.58 0.95 -13.47
N PRO A 221 -15.18 1.71 -14.41
CA PRO A 221 -16.33 2.56 -14.11
C PRO A 221 -17.59 1.76 -13.79
N LEU A 222 -17.71 0.53 -14.30
CA LEU A 222 -18.85 -0.34 -14.07
C LEU A 222 -18.90 -0.78 -12.61
N VAL A 223 -19.98 -0.43 -11.92
CA VAL A 223 -20.30 -0.93 -10.58
C VAL A 223 -20.82 -2.37 -10.70
N VAL A 224 -20.16 -3.30 -10.04
CA VAL A 224 -20.48 -4.73 -10.06
C VAL A 224 -21.00 -5.16 -8.69
N PRO A 225 -22.29 -5.53 -8.57
CA PRO A 225 -22.85 -6.10 -7.35
C PRO A 225 -22.13 -7.39 -6.95
N TYR A 226 -22.14 -7.67 -5.65
CA TYR A 226 -21.64 -8.94 -5.14
C TYR A 226 -22.52 -10.11 -5.62
N THR A 227 -21.90 -11.26 -5.90
CA THR A 227 -22.59 -12.54 -6.03
C THR A 227 -21.78 -13.66 -5.37
N LYS A 228 -22.47 -14.62 -4.74
CA LYS A 228 -21.82 -15.80 -4.14
C LYS A 228 -20.98 -16.59 -5.14
N LYS A 229 -21.49 -16.75 -6.37
CA LYS A 229 -20.79 -17.46 -7.45
C LYS A 229 -19.47 -16.79 -7.81
N GLU A 230 -19.45 -15.46 -7.94
CA GLU A 230 -18.23 -14.71 -8.19
C GLU A 230 -17.21 -14.96 -7.08
N MET A 231 -17.61 -14.84 -5.82
CA MET A 231 -16.69 -15.06 -4.70
C MET A 231 -16.11 -16.47 -4.66
N GLN A 232 -16.90 -17.48 -4.98
CA GLN A 232 -16.41 -18.86 -5.11
C GLN A 232 -15.40 -19.01 -6.26
N GLU A 233 -15.65 -18.36 -7.41
CA GLU A 233 -14.73 -18.35 -8.55
C GLU A 233 -13.42 -17.61 -8.22
N LEU A 234 -13.49 -16.49 -7.49
CA LEU A 234 -12.31 -15.77 -7.01
C LEU A 234 -11.53 -16.58 -5.97
N ASN A 235 -12.20 -17.24 -5.03
CA ASN A 235 -11.54 -18.08 -4.05
C ASN A 235 -10.85 -19.29 -4.71
N LYS A 236 -11.45 -19.86 -5.77
CA LYS A 236 -10.81 -20.90 -6.59
C LYS A 236 -9.49 -20.43 -7.21
N ILE A 237 -9.41 -19.19 -7.69
CA ILE A 237 -8.14 -18.61 -8.17
C ILE A 237 -7.15 -18.49 -7.00
N ALA A 238 -7.60 -18.01 -5.85
CA ALA A 238 -6.75 -17.83 -4.67
C ALA A 238 -6.23 -19.15 -4.07
N GLN A 239 -6.86 -20.30 -4.34
CA GLN A 239 -6.35 -21.62 -3.93
C GLN A 239 -4.97 -21.97 -4.51
N LEU A 240 -4.51 -21.25 -5.53
CA LEU A 240 -3.12 -21.30 -6.04
C LEU A 240 -2.09 -20.81 -5.01
N LEU A 241 -2.53 -20.10 -3.98
CA LEU A 241 -1.72 -19.62 -2.87
C LEU A 241 -1.87 -20.51 -1.62
N PRO A 242 -0.86 -20.51 -0.73
CA PRO A 242 -0.96 -21.11 0.60
C PRO A 242 -2.18 -20.57 1.38
N PRO A 243 -2.76 -21.37 2.30
CA PRO A 243 -3.94 -20.99 3.09
C PRO A 243 -3.90 -19.57 3.66
N ASP A 244 -2.76 -19.17 4.23
CA ASP A 244 -2.56 -17.88 4.89
C ASP A 244 -2.82 -16.66 3.98
N PHE A 245 -2.66 -16.81 2.66
CA PHE A 245 -2.90 -15.72 1.70
C PHE A 245 -4.25 -15.80 0.99
N ARG A 246 -5.01 -16.90 1.12
CA ARG A 246 -6.19 -17.14 0.27
C ARG A 246 -7.27 -16.10 0.48
N ALA A 247 -7.62 -15.80 1.73
CA ALA A 247 -8.62 -14.78 2.03
C ALA A 247 -8.17 -13.41 1.53
N ALA A 248 -6.94 -13.00 1.84
CA ALA A 248 -6.36 -11.73 1.41
C ALA A 248 -6.39 -11.57 -0.11
N PHE A 249 -5.94 -12.58 -0.84
CA PHE A 249 -5.88 -12.55 -2.30
C PHE A 249 -7.27 -12.61 -2.94
N THR A 250 -8.20 -13.38 -2.36
CA THR A 250 -9.59 -13.40 -2.83
C THR A 250 -10.23 -12.03 -2.68
N ILE A 251 -10.06 -11.37 -1.52
CA ILE A 251 -10.57 -10.02 -1.28
C ILE A 251 -9.86 -9.00 -2.18
N ALA A 252 -8.56 -9.14 -2.43
CA ALA A 252 -7.83 -8.28 -3.37
C ALA A 252 -8.40 -8.35 -4.79
N LEU A 253 -8.66 -9.57 -5.31
CA LEU A 253 -9.29 -9.75 -6.62
C LEU A 253 -10.74 -9.27 -6.65
N PHE A 254 -11.51 -9.55 -5.58
CA PHE A 254 -12.85 -8.99 -5.40
C PHE A 254 -12.81 -7.47 -5.46
N CYS A 255 -11.78 -6.86 -4.90
CA CYS A 255 -11.63 -5.42 -4.82
C CYS A 255 -11.07 -4.76 -6.08
N CYS A 256 -10.64 -5.53 -7.09
CA CYS A 256 -10.23 -5.02 -8.40
C CYS A 256 -11.42 -4.58 -9.29
N LYS A 257 -12.67 -4.85 -8.86
CA LYS A 257 -13.90 -4.33 -9.48
C LYS A 257 -14.51 -3.26 -8.59
N ARG A 258 -15.19 -2.28 -9.18
CA ARG A 258 -15.93 -1.26 -8.42
C ARG A 258 -17.16 -1.89 -7.77
N ARG A 259 -17.22 -1.94 -6.44
CA ARG A 259 -18.37 -2.43 -5.69
C ARG A 259 -19.30 -1.29 -5.31
N THR A 260 -20.56 -1.63 -5.06
CA THR A 260 -21.54 -0.68 -4.53
C THR A 260 -20.98 -0.03 -3.27
N SER A 261 -20.90 1.30 -3.25
CA SER A 261 -20.35 2.09 -2.14
C SER A 261 -18.97 1.62 -1.66
N PHE A 262 -18.11 1.12 -2.56
CA PHE A 262 -16.79 0.55 -2.23
C PHE A 262 -16.86 -0.54 -1.13
N GLY A 263 -17.93 -1.32 -1.11
CA GLY A 263 -18.13 -2.38 -0.12
C GLY A 263 -18.61 -1.90 1.26
N ALA A 264 -18.70 -0.59 1.51
CA ALA A 264 -19.18 -0.05 2.80
C ALA A 264 -20.66 -0.37 3.08
N GLY A 265 -21.41 -0.77 2.05
CA GLY A 265 -22.83 -1.14 2.15
C GLY A 265 -23.10 -2.64 2.23
N LEU A 266 -22.08 -3.49 2.43
CA LEU A 266 -22.27 -4.94 2.54
C LEU A 266 -23.15 -5.26 3.76
N LYS A 267 -24.25 -5.96 3.51
CA LYS A 267 -25.21 -6.39 4.53
C LYS A 267 -24.71 -7.63 5.26
N GLU A 268 -25.26 -7.90 6.44
CA GLU A 268 -24.90 -9.07 7.26
C GLU A 268 -25.01 -10.39 6.48
N ASN A 269 -26.08 -10.58 5.69
CA ASN A 269 -26.24 -11.78 4.87
C ASN A 269 -25.18 -11.88 3.75
N GLU A 270 -24.78 -10.76 3.14
CA GLU A 270 -23.71 -10.75 2.13
C GLU A 270 -22.35 -11.07 2.78
N LEU A 271 -22.08 -10.54 3.97
CA LEU A 271 -20.88 -10.87 4.74
C LEU A 271 -20.84 -12.36 5.10
N SER A 272 -21.95 -12.94 5.56
CA SER A 272 -22.03 -14.38 5.84
C SER A 272 -21.80 -15.22 4.58
N GLU A 273 -22.38 -14.84 3.44
CA GLU A 273 -22.12 -15.56 2.19
C GLU A 273 -20.68 -15.43 1.68
N ILE A 274 -20.03 -14.28 1.89
CA ILE A 274 -18.59 -14.11 1.60
C ILE A 274 -17.77 -15.04 2.49
N VAL A 275 -18.05 -15.09 3.79
CA VAL A 275 -17.38 -15.99 4.74
C VAL A 275 -17.56 -17.45 4.34
N ASP A 276 -18.77 -17.86 3.97
CA ASP A 276 -19.04 -19.21 3.45
C ASP A 276 -18.24 -19.50 2.19
N ALA A 277 -18.18 -18.54 1.25
CA ALA A 277 -17.42 -18.70 0.01
C ALA A 277 -15.90 -18.79 0.24
N LEU A 278 -15.39 -18.18 1.31
CA LEU A 278 -14.01 -18.33 1.77
C LEU A 278 -13.75 -19.68 2.47
N GLY A 279 -14.78 -20.50 2.68
CA GLY A 279 -14.68 -21.79 3.37
C GLY A 279 -14.96 -21.71 4.87
N GLY A 280 -15.65 -20.66 5.32
CA GLY A 280 -16.04 -20.46 6.71
C GLY A 280 -15.11 -19.53 7.48
N ARG A 281 -15.57 -19.18 8.68
CA ARG A 281 -14.96 -18.17 9.57
C ARG A 281 -13.48 -18.38 9.83
N SER A 282 -13.04 -19.62 10.02
CA SER A 282 -11.63 -19.97 10.30
C SER A 282 -10.66 -19.58 9.19
N ASN A 283 -11.16 -19.36 7.96
CA ASN A 283 -10.35 -18.89 6.83
C ASN A 283 -10.24 -17.35 6.77
N VAL A 284 -11.03 -16.60 7.55
CA VAL A 284 -10.85 -15.16 7.70
C VAL A 284 -9.78 -14.90 8.77
N PRO A 285 -8.67 -14.20 8.46
CA PRO A 285 -7.61 -14.02 9.44
C PRO A 285 -8.09 -13.29 10.70
N LEU A 286 -7.88 -13.90 11.88
CA LEU A 286 -8.26 -13.33 13.17
C LEU A 286 -7.41 -12.10 13.52
N ASP A 287 -6.14 -12.12 13.14
CA ASP A 287 -5.19 -11.05 13.41
C ASP A 287 -5.51 -9.75 12.65
N TRP A 288 -6.39 -9.77 11.65
CA TRP A 288 -6.98 -8.55 11.08
C TRP A 288 -7.69 -7.69 12.13
N ASN A 289 -8.22 -8.27 13.21
CA ASN A 289 -8.90 -7.53 14.27
C ASN A 289 -7.93 -6.76 15.20
N GLY A 290 -6.65 -7.16 15.23
CA GLY A 290 -5.60 -6.48 16.01
C GLY A 290 -4.55 -5.77 15.15
N SER A 291 -4.61 -5.97 13.84
CA SER A 291 -3.66 -5.39 12.89
C SER A 291 -3.88 -3.89 12.76
N ARG A 292 -2.85 -3.10 13.10
CA ARG A 292 -2.86 -1.64 12.91
C ARG A 292 -3.20 -1.27 11.48
N SER A 293 -2.63 -2.00 10.52
CA SER A 293 -2.82 -1.80 9.09
C SER A 293 -4.22 -2.15 8.59
N VAL A 294 -5.05 -2.82 9.39
CA VAL A 294 -6.46 -3.02 9.08
C VAL A 294 -7.34 -2.09 9.89
N VAL A 295 -7.06 -1.86 11.17
CA VAL A 295 -7.98 -1.15 12.08
C VAL A 295 -7.80 0.38 12.03
N CYS A 296 -6.58 0.89 11.84
CA CYS A 296 -6.31 2.32 11.86
C CYS A 296 -6.55 3.00 10.51
N ASP A 297 -7.04 4.23 10.55
CA ASP A 297 -7.20 5.08 9.36
C ASP A 297 -5.89 5.71 8.91
N GLY A 298 -5.85 6.16 7.64
CA GLY A 298 -4.72 6.90 7.08
C GLY A 298 -3.49 6.07 6.71
N ILE A 299 -3.59 4.74 6.67
CA ILE A 299 -2.51 3.83 6.23
C ILE A 299 -2.53 3.59 4.73
N TYR A 300 -3.72 3.42 4.14
CA TYR A 300 -3.88 3.28 2.70
C TYR A 300 -4.00 4.66 2.06
N ASP A 301 -3.32 4.86 0.93
CA ASP A 301 -3.50 6.07 0.13
C ASP A 301 -4.92 6.08 -0.47
N PRO A 302 -5.78 7.06 -0.10
CA PRO A 302 -7.19 7.09 -0.49
C PRO A 302 -7.40 7.33 -1.98
N ARG A 303 -6.36 7.70 -2.74
CA ARG A 303 -6.47 7.83 -4.20
C ARG A 303 -6.66 6.47 -4.87
N TYR A 304 -6.03 5.43 -4.35
CA TYR A 304 -6.14 4.08 -4.88
C TYR A 304 -7.47 3.45 -4.47
N GLN A 305 -8.42 3.42 -5.40
CA GLN A 305 -9.79 2.98 -5.16
C GLN A 305 -9.90 1.50 -4.77
N ASP A 306 -9.05 0.64 -5.33
CA ASP A 306 -8.97 -0.78 -4.97
C ASP A 306 -8.47 -0.97 -3.52
N ASN A 307 -7.48 -0.19 -3.09
CA ASN A 307 -6.96 -0.19 -1.73
C ASN A 307 -8.00 0.27 -0.72
N GLN A 308 -8.69 1.37 -1.01
CA GLN A 308 -9.77 1.90 -0.18
C GLN A 308 -10.86 0.84 0.01
N GLN A 309 -11.27 0.18 -1.08
CA GLN A 309 -12.29 -0.86 -1.02
C GLN A 309 -11.79 -2.10 -0.25
N MET A 310 -10.54 -2.50 -0.45
CA MET A 310 -9.95 -3.65 0.20
C MET A 310 -9.93 -3.49 1.72
N VAL A 311 -9.49 -2.34 2.25
CA VAL A 311 -9.48 -2.11 3.71
C VAL A 311 -10.90 -2.06 4.29
N ILE A 312 -11.87 -1.46 3.58
CA ILE A 312 -13.28 -1.44 4.01
C ILE A 312 -13.83 -2.86 4.15
N VAL A 313 -13.63 -3.70 3.13
CA VAL A 313 -14.11 -5.08 3.12
C VAL A 313 -13.40 -5.93 4.17
N MET A 314 -12.08 -5.79 4.32
CA MET A 314 -11.31 -6.49 5.37
C MET A 314 -11.80 -6.14 6.77
N ARG A 315 -12.06 -4.85 7.05
CA ARG A 315 -12.62 -4.40 8.33
C ARG A 315 -14.01 -4.97 8.57
N ALA A 316 -14.89 -4.94 7.57
CA ALA A 316 -16.25 -5.48 7.69
C ALA A 316 -16.25 -6.99 7.98
N LEU A 317 -15.43 -7.76 7.25
CA LEU A 317 -15.28 -9.20 7.47
C LEU A 317 -14.66 -9.51 8.83
N SER A 318 -13.64 -8.76 9.23
CA SER A 318 -13.01 -8.89 10.55
C SER A 318 -14.01 -8.60 11.67
N ALA A 319 -14.80 -7.53 11.57
CA ALA A 319 -15.83 -7.20 12.55
C ALA A 319 -16.96 -8.25 12.61
N HIS A 320 -17.40 -8.75 11.45
CA HIS A 320 -18.41 -9.78 11.36
C HIS A 320 -17.93 -11.10 12.01
N CYS A 321 -16.72 -11.54 11.65
CA CYS A 321 -16.13 -12.78 12.14
C CYS A 321 -15.63 -12.69 13.58
N TRP A 322 -15.01 -11.59 13.98
CA TRP A 322 -14.20 -11.52 15.20
C TRP A 322 -14.55 -10.36 16.14
N GLY A 323 -15.43 -9.45 15.70
CA GLY A 323 -15.86 -8.29 16.49
C GLY A 323 -16.88 -8.60 17.58
N LYS A 324 -17.45 -7.54 18.17
CA LYS A 324 -18.50 -7.66 19.21
C LYS A 324 -19.69 -8.48 18.68
N GLY A 325 -20.16 -9.41 19.51
CA GLY A 325 -21.24 -10.34 19.15
C GLY A 325 -20.79 -11.57 18.34
N ALA A 326 -19.50 -11.69 17.97
CA ALA A 326 -18.99 -12.86 17.26
C ALA A 326 -19.25 -14.17 18.04
N ARG A 327 -19.04 -14.15 19.36
CA ARG A 327 -19.34 -15.30 20.24
C ARG A 327 -20.79 -15.75 20.15
N ASN A 328 -21.76 -14.83 20.14
CA ASN A 328 -23.18 -15.17 20.04
C ASN A 328 -23.53 -15.75 18.65
N ARG A 329 -22.87 -15.26 17.58
CA ARG A 329 -23.01 -15.84 16.23
C ARG A 329 -22.48 -17.28 16.18
N VAL A 330 -21.30 -17.52 16.75
CA VAL A 330 -20.68 -18.86 16.86
C VAL A 330 -21.57 -19.85 17.63
N MET A 331 -22.15 -19.43 18.75
CA MET A 331 -23.04 -20.28 19.55
C MET A 331 -24.32 -20.64 18.79
N ASN A 332 -24.78 -19.78 17.89
CA ASN A 332 -25.93 -20.05 17.02
C ASN A 332 -25.57 -20.91 15.78
N GLU A 333 -24.30 -20.93 15.37
CA GLU A 333 -23.78 -21.70 14.23
C GLU A 333 -23.45 -23.17 14.58
N GLY A 334 -23.62 -23.60 15.85
CA GLY A 334 -23.48 -25.00 16.27
C GLY A 334 -22.03 -25.54 16.27
N ASN A 335 -21.03 -24.68 16.16
CA ASN A 335 -19.61 -25.04 16.02
C ASN A 335 -18.75 -24.39 17.13
N ALA A 336 -19.27 -24.36 18.35
CA ALA A 336 -18.76 -23.57 19.46
C ALA A 336 -17.36 -23.97 19.92
N ASP A 337 -17.07 -25.26 20.03
CA ASP A 337 -15.86 -25.75 20.71
C ASP A 337 -14.57 -25.45 19.92
N ALA A 338 -14.54 -25.75 18.61
CA ALA A 338 -13.38 -25.50 17.77
C ALA A 338 -13.05 -24.00 17.62
N VAL A 339 -14.07 -23.13 17.65
CA VAL A 339 -13.88 -21.68 17.52
C VAL A 339 -13.50 -21.05 18.85
N MET A 340 -14.00 -21.58 19.98
CA MET A 340 -13.61 -21.12 21.31
C MET A 340 -12.16 -21.46 21.64
N ASP A 341 -11.64 -22.59 21.17
CA ASP A 341 -10.21 -22.92 21.28
C ASP A 341 -9.35 -21.94 20.47
N ILE A 342 -9.72 -21.65 19.22
CA ILE A 342 -9.03 -20.67 18.36
C ILE A 342 -9.07 -19.25 18.97
N LEU A 343 -10.23 -18.83 19.49
CA LEU A 343 -10.39 -17.53 20.13
C LEU A 343 -9.55 -17.44 21.42
N THR A 344 -9.50 -18.52 22.21
CA THR A 344 -8.76 -18.54 23.49
C THR A 344 -7.25 -18.59 23.28
N GLU A 345 -6.78 -19.39 22.33
CA GLU A 345 -5.34 -19.55 22.04
C GLU A 345 -4.75 -18.32 21.35
N LYS A 346 -5.51 -17.67 20.44
CA LYS A 346 -5.02 -16.49 19.73
C LYS A 346 -5.29 -15.16 20.45
N MET A 347 -6.32 -15.03 21.29
CA MET A 347 -6.49 -13.83 22.16
C MET A 347 -5.36 -13.68 23.19
N ARG A 348 -4.73 -14.79 23.61
CA ARG A 348 -3.50 -14.74 24.43
C ARG A 348 -2.29 -14.12 23.71
N SER A 349 -2.34 -14.00 22.38
CA SER A 349 -1.22 -13.51 21.55
C SER A 349 -1.42 -12.09 21.01
N ALA A 350 -2.60 -11.48 21.18
CA ALA A 350 -3.02 -10.26 20.48
C ALA A 350 -3.18 -9.01 21.39
N THR A 351 -2.43 -8.90 22.49
CA THR A 351 -2.35 -7.62 23.23
C THR A 351 -1.41 -6.68 22.49
N VAL A 352 -1.97 -5.85 21.61
CA VAL A 352 -1.30 -4.67 21.06
C VAL A 352 -1.98 -3.45 21.65
N ASP A 353 -1.23 -2.67 22.44
CA ASP A 353 -1.66 -1.38 22.96
C ASP A 353 -1.78 -0.39 21.80
N CYS A 354 -3.00 -0.20 21.33
CA CYS A 354 -3.35 1.04 20.65
C CYS A 354 -3.52 2.08 21.74
N ASP A 355 -2.56 3.01 21.87
CA ASP A 355 -2.69 4.21 22.69
C ASP A 355 -3.99 4.96 22.33
N THR A 356 -5.07 4.68 23.06
CA THR A 356 -6.19 5.59 23.23
C THR A 356 -5.82 6.57 24.32
N SER A 357 -5.11 7.64 23.96
CA SER A 357 -5.05 8.81 24.81
C SER A 357 -6.41 9.53 24.79
N GLU A 358 -6.87 9.87 25.99
CA GLU A 358 -8.06 10.67 26.33
C GLU A 358 -9.40 9.92 26.45
N GLU A 359 -9.60 9.25 27.58
CA GLU A 359 -10.79 9.46 28.42
C GLU A 359 -10.57 8.83 29.80
N SER A 360 -10.00 9.61 30.72
CA SER A 360 -10.11 9.33 32.16
C SER A 360 -10.20 10.63 32.92
N ASN A 361 -11.42 10.98 33.32
CA ASN A 361 -11.79 11.55 34.63
C ASN A 361 -13.06 12.41 34.50
N LEU A 362 -14.21 11.76 34.39
CA LEU A 362 -15.50 12.35 34.75
C LEU A 362 -15.93 11.78 36.11
N ASN A 363 -16.04 12.71 37.07
CA ASN A 363 -16.64 12.69 38.41
C ASN A 363 -15.56 12.89 39.50
N ASN A 364 -15.62 13.88 40.42
CA ASN A 364 -16.77 14.60 40.95
C ASN A 364 -16.35 15.87 41.75
N SER A 365 -17.26 16.87 41.82
CA SER A 365 -17.47 17.85 42.93
C SER A 365 -16.62 19.14 43.07
N ASN A 366 -17.32 20.27 42.87
CA ASN A 366 -17.31 21.57 43.58
C ASN A 366 -16.00 22.19 44.11
N SER A 367 -15.64 23.38 43.63
CA SER A 367 -16.01 24.65 44.30
C SER A 367 -15.46 25.87 43.54
N SER A 368 -16.06 27.02 43.82
CA SER A 368 -15.80 28.38 43.32
C SER A 368 -14.32 28.76 43.26
N TYR A 369 -13.91 29.55 42.27
CA TYR A 369 -13.42 30.91 42.47
C TYR A 369 -13.35 31.67 41.13
N ASP A 370 -13.69 32.95 41.25
CA ASP A 370 -13.76 34.02 40.28
C ASP A 370 -12.36 34.58 39.91
N SER A 371 -12.35 35.49 38.93
CA SER A 371 -11.23 36.22 38.28
C SER A 371 -10.62 35.48 37.07
N GLY A 372 -10.52 36.05 35.86
CA GLY A 372 -10.55 37.44 35.44
C GLY A 372 -9.31 37.69 34.57
N TYR A 373 -9.53 38.17 33.33
CA TYR A 373 -8.60 38.68 32.32
C TYR A 373 -8.34 37.84 31.06
N GLY A 374 -8.98 38.30 29.97
CA GLY A 374 -8.24 38.76 28.77
C GLY A 374 -7.99 37.77 27.64
N SER A 375 -9.02 37.45 26.85
CA SER A 375 -8.83 36.91 25.49
C SER A 375 -9.31 37.94 24.47
N GLN A 376 -8.40 38.46 23.65
CA GLN A 376 -8.72 39.22 22.45
C GLN A 376 -8.81 38.26 21.25
N ASN A 377 -9.98 38.35 20.61
CA ASN A 377 -10.40 37.72 19.36
C ASN A 377 -9.49 38.05 18.17
N TYR A 378 -9.48 37.16 17.18
CA TYR A 378 -10.04 37.31 15.81
C TYR A 378 -9.88 35.92 15.15
N GLY A 379 -10.90 35.15 14.77
CA GLY A 379 -12.11 35.44 13.98
C GLY A 379 -12.02 34.50 12.76
N GLY A 380 -13.03 33.81 12.26
CA GLY A 380 -14.45 33.68 12.54
C GLY A 380 -14.99 32.80 11.41
N ALA A 381 -15.69 31.73 11.78
CA ALA A 381 -16.52 30.94 10.86
C ALA A 381 -17.72 31.79 10.40
N ASP A 382 -18.31 31.49 9.24
CA ASP A 382 -19.68 30.98 9.24
C ASP A 382 -20.07 30.31 7.93
N ARG A 383 -20.76 29.18 8.08
CA ARG A 383 -21.52 28.45 7.06
C ARG A 383 -22.85 28.20 7.73
N ARG A 384 -23.96 28.74 7.20
CA ARG A 384 -25.27 28.16 7.51
C ARG A 384 -26.29 28.33 6.38
N ARG A 385 -27.01 27.23 6.20
CA ARG A 385 -28.16 26.95 5.31
C ARG A 385 -29.38 27.78 5.67
N LEU A 386 -30.31 27.91 4.70
CA LEU A 386 -31.75 27.65 4.91
C LEU A 386 -32.48 27.43 3.56
N HIS A 387 -33.70 26.86 3.66
CA HIS A 387 -34.47 26.02 2.72
C HIS A 387 -35.53 26.74 1.83
N HIS A 388 -36.02 26.00 0.80
CA HIS A 388 -37.39 25.99 0.19
C HIS A 388 -37.85 27.19 -0.68
N LEU A 389 -38.73 27.12 -1.71
CA LEU A 389 -39.61 26.13 -2.40
C LEU A 389 -40.21 26.81 -3.69
N HIS A 390 -40.69 25.99 -4.67
CA HIS A 390 -41.68 26.28 -5.76
C HIS A 390 -41.37 27.38 -6.80
N ASP A 391 -41.83 27.40 -8.06
CA ASP A 391 -42.50 26.51 -9.02
C ASP A 391 -42.32 27.14 -10.43
N GLU A 392 -42.76 26.44 -11.47
CA GLU A 392 -43.27 26.94 -12.77
C GLU A 392 -42.59 26.45 -14.07
N GLN A 393 -43.49 26.22 -15.02
CA GLN A 393 -43.48 25.33 -16.17
C GLN A 393 -43.16 26.05 -17.48
N GLY A 394 -42.76 25.27 -18.51
CA GLY A 394 -43.10 25.48 -19.93
C GLY A 394 -42.44 26.68 -20.64
N THR A 395 -41.67 26.53 -21.71
CA THR A 395 -42.16 26.15 -23.04
C THR A 395 -40.98 26.05 -24.02
N LYS A 396 -41.07 25.11 -24.97
CA LYS A 396 -40.25 24.95 -26.21
C LYS A 396 -40.73 25.95 -27.30
N PRO A 397 -40.23 25.95 -28.57
CA PRO A 397 -38.89 25.76 -29.15
C PRO A 397 -38.58 26.75 -30.33
N SER A 398 -37.35 26.78 -30.87
CA SER A 398 -37.06 27.13 -32.29
C SER A 398 -35.58 26.83 -32.58
N ARG A 399 -35.17 25.85 -33.41
CA ARG A 399 -35.27 25.62 -34.86
C ARG A 399 -34.18 26.35 -35.67
N LYS A 400 -33.59 25.56 -36.59
CA LYS A 400 -32.63 25.83 -37.69
C LYS A 400 -31.16 25.66 -37.30
N SER A 401 -30.30 24.88 -37.94
CA SER A 401 -30.21 24.07 -39.18
C SER A 401 -28.91 24.48 -39.88
N ASN A 402 -28.26 23.51 -40.53
CA ASN A 402 -27.27 23.63 -41.60
C ASN A 402 -25.82 23.86 -41.15
N THR A 403 -24.77 23.32 -41.78
CA THR A 403 -24.55 22.24 -42.79
C THR A 403 -23.04 22.25 -43.05
N GLY A 404 -22.43 21.08 -43.31
CA GLY A 404 -21.21 20.92 -44.12
C GLY A 404 -19.92 21.56 -43.57
N GLU A 405 -18.71 21.13 -43.89
CA GLU A 405 -18.18 20.24 -44.91
C GLU A 405 -16.87 19.60 -44.43
N ALA A 406 -16.48 18.55 -45.13
CA ALA A 406 -15.24 17.80 -45.00
C ALA A 406 -14.04 18.50 -45.68
N SER A 407 -12.82 18.16 -45.26
CA SER A 407 -11.58 18.02 -46.07
C SER A 407 -10.38 17.79 -45.13
N THR A 408 -9.79 16.59 -45.06
CA THR A 408 -8.64 16.02 -45.82
C THR A 408 -7.29 16.70 -45.64
N SER A 409 -6.33 15.96 -45.06
CA SER A 409 -4.89 15.83 -45.42
C SER A 409 -4.20 15.08 -44.26
N ASP A 410 -3.79 13.82 -44.38
CA ASP A 410 -2.68 13.23 -45.16
C ASP A 410 -1.29 13.79 -44.78
N SER A 411 -0.50 13.01 -44.02
CA SER A 411 0.90 12.73 -44.37
C SER A 411 1.51 11.63 -43.50
N SER A 412 2.00 10.62 -44.20
CA SER A 412 2.85 9.52 -43.77
C SER A 412 4.29 9.95 -43.51
N TYR A 413 4.98 9.30 -42.57
CA TYR A 413 6.40 8.94 -42.76
C TYR A 413 6.71 7.61 -42.08
N GLY A 414 7.01 6.60 -42.90
CA GLY A 414 7.49 5.29 -42.49
C GLY A 414 9.01 5.18 -42.56
N GLY A 415 9.55 4.11 -41.96
CA GLY A 415 10.95 3.74 -42.08
C GLY A 415 11.26 2.39 -41.43
N LYS A 416 10.88 1.30 -42.11
CA LYS A 416 11.37 -0.07 -41.83
C LYS A 416 12.78 -0.23 -42.43
N ARG A 417 13.68 -0.92 -41.72
CA ARG A 417 14.83 -1.60 -42.32
C ARG A 417 14.85 -3.06 -41.86
N THR A 418 14.68 -3.95 -42.83
CA THR A 418 15.11 -5.35 -42.81
C THR A 418 16.37 -5.46 -43.67
N ALA A 419 17.36 -6.21 -43.23
CA ALA A 419 18.41 -6.73 -44.12
C ALA A 419 18.66 -8.20 -43.80
N THR A 420 18.69 -8.95 -44.90
CA THR A 420 18.76 -10.40 -45.04
C THR A 420 20.20 -10.89 -45.06
N THR A 421 20.33 -12.18 -44.74
CA THR A 421 21.52 -13.05 -44.73
C THR A 421 22.10 -13.34 -46.11
N LYS A 422 23.43 -13.57 -46.16
CA LYS A 422 24.26 -14.55 -46.93
C LYS A 422 25.71 -14.02 -46.87
N GLN A 423 26.78 -14.80 -46.72
CA GLN A 423 27.09 -16.19 -47.06
C GLN A 423 28.16 -16.72 -46.10
#